data_AF-A0A6L7XMM4-F1
#
_entry.id   AF-A0A6L7XMM4-F1
#
_cell.length_a   1.000
_cell.length_b   1.000
_cell.length_c   1.000
_cell.angle_alpha   90.00
_cell.angle_beta   90.00
_cell.angle_gamma   90.00
#
_symmetry.space_group_name_H-M   'P 1'
#
loop_
_entity.id
_entity.type
_entity.pdbx_description
1 polymer ?
#
loop_
_entity_poly.entity_id
_entity_poly.type
_entity_poly.pdbx_seq_one_letter_code
_entity_poly.pdbx_strand_id
1 'polypeptide(L)'
;MKYLIRFLLLMLGVALTTLGLVYWQSRGFSLDGLLLFDNGWRPHPIHILALGISLIPPSLWEIFVLEAAAAKAARERTDAALTPREPLGDG
;
A
#
# COMPACT_ATOMS: atom_id res chain seq x y z
N MET A 1 4.73 6.92 12.76
CA MET A 1 5.45 6.83 11.46
C MET A 1 5.02 5.65 10.58
N LYS A 2 4.49 4.54 11.12
CA LYS A 2 4.06 3.37 10.34
C LYS A 2 3.15 3.73 9.15
N TYR A 3 2.18 4.62 9.37
CA TYR A 3 1.23 5.08 8.35
C TYR A 3 1.92 5.77 7.16
N LEU A 4 2.84 6.71 7.42
CA LEU A 4 3.63 7.39 6.38
C LEU A 4 4.43 6.40 5.53
N ILE A 5 5.08 5.42 6.16
CA ILE A 5 5.87 4.40 5.45
C ILE A 5 4.97 3.58 4.50
N ARG A 6 3.77 3.19 4.93
CA ARG A 6 2.83 2.45 4.06
C ARG A 6 2.37 3.29 2.87
N PHE A 7 2.13 4.58 3.07
CA PHE A 7 1.81 5.50 1.99
C PHE A 7 2.97 5.71 1.01
N LEU A 8 4.21 5.82 1.52
CA LEU A 8 5.40 5.91 0.66
C LEU A 8 5.59 4.63 -0.16
N LEU A 9 5.34 3.46 0.43
CA LEU A 9 5.38 2.18 -0.30
C LEU A 9 4.30 2.10 -1.38
N LEU A 10 3.08 2.56 -1.08
CA LEU A 10 2.00 2.64 -2.06
C LEU A 10 2.36 3.59 -3.21
N MET A 11 2.86 4.78 -2.89
CA MET A 11 3.32 5.78 -3.87
C MET A 11 4.44 5.21 -4.74
N LEU A 12 5.41 4.52 -4.14
CA LEU A 12 6.48 3.84 -4.84
C LEU A 12 5.93 2.75 -5.77
N GLY A 13 4.95 1.97 -5.31
CA GLY A 13 4.29 0.94 -6.12
C GLY A 13 3.65 1.53 -7.38
N VAL A 14 2.87 2.60 -7.22
CA VAL A 14 2.25 3.32 -8.34
C VAL A 14 3.31 3.90 -9.28
N ALA A 15 4.36 4.54 -8.74
CA ALA A 15 5.43 5.12 -9.54
C ALA A 15 6.17 4.04 -10.37
N LEU A 16 6.47 2.89 -9.78
CA LEU A 16 7.09 1.76 -10.48
C LEU A 16 6.16 1.15 -11.54
N THR A 17 4.86 1.06 -11.26
CA THR A 17 3.88 0.62 -12.26
C THR A 17 3.84 1.56 -13.45
N THR A 18 3.76 2.88 -13.22
CA THR A 18 3.77 3.88 -14.29
C THR A 18 5.10 3.85 -15.06
N LEU A 19 6.23 3.81 -14.36
CA LEU A 19 7.56 3.75 -14.98
C LEU A 19 7.72 2.49 -15.83
N GLY A 20 7.35 1.33 -15.30
CA GLY A 20 7.40 0.06 -16.02
C GLY A 20 6.52 0.07 -17.26
N LEU A 21 5.31 0.64 -17.17
CA LEU A 21 4.39 0.74 -18.29
C LEU A 21 4.89 1.69 -19.39
N VAL A 22 5.33 2.89 -19.03
CA VAL A 22 5.88 3.88 -19.98
C VAL A 22 7.16 3.33 -20.63
N TYR A 23 8.02 2.69 -19.85
CA TYR A 23 9.24 2.10 -20.39
C TYR A 23 8.95 0.92 -21.31
N TRP A 24 7.99 0.06 -20.96
CA TRP A 24 7.56 -1.03 -21.83
C TRP A 24 6.95 -0.51 -23.14
N GLN A 25 6.15 0.54 -23.05
CA GLN A 25 5.56 1.23 -24.20
C GLN A 25 6.63 1.85 -25.11
N SER A 26 7.70 2.43 -24.55
CA SER A 26 8.84 2.95 -25.34
C SER A 26 9.58 1.89 -26.15
N ARG A 27 9.41 0.61 -25.79
CA ARG A 27 9.94 -0.56 -26.50
C ARG A 27 8.89 -1.26 -27.38
N GLY A 28 7.77 -0.60 -27.68
CA GLY A 28 6.70 -1.15 -28.51
C GLY A 28 6.00 -2.36 -27.88
N PHE A 29 5.99 -2.46 -26.55
CA PHE A 29 5.46 -3.60 -25.80
C PHE A 29 6.10 -4.96 -26.16
N SER A 30 7.33 -4.95 -26.70
CA SER A 30 8.05 -6.20 -26.96
C SER A 30 8.29 -7.00 -25.67
N LEU A 31 8.33 -8.33 -25.81
CA LEU A 31 8.70 -9.30 -24.77
C LEU A 31 10.11 -9.86 -25.01
N ASP A 32 10.84 -9.34 -25.99
CA ASP A 32 12.19 -9.79 -26.30
C ASP A 32 13.12 -9.49 -25.12
N GLY A 33 13.88 -10.51 -24.70
CA GLY A 33 14.74 -10.39 -23.53
C GLY A 33 13.97 -10.27 -22.21
N LEU A 34 12.76 -10.86 -22.14
CA LEU A 34 12.01 -10.97 -20.88
C LEU A 34 12.82 -11.73 -19.83
N LEU A 35 13.51 -12.81 -20.21
CA LEU A 35 14.40 -13.52 -19.31
C LEU A 35 15.69 -12.73 -19.13
N LEU A 36 16.11 -12.54 -17.86
CA LEU A 36 17.34 -11.82 -17.53
C LEU A 36 18.57 -12.38 -18.24
N PHE A 37 18.64 -13.70 -18.41
CA PHE A 37 19.75 -14.38 -19.06
C PHE A 37 19.83 -14.09 -20.57
N ASP A 38 18.68 -13.91 -21.23
CA ASP A 38 18.62 -13.62 -22.67
C ASP A 38 18.89 -12.15 -22.98
N ASN A 39 18.80 -11.27 -21.98
CA ASN A 39 18.94 -9.82 -22.13
C ASN A 39 20.26 -9.28 -21.56
N GLY A 40 21.29 -10.13 -21.44
CA GLY A 40 22.59 -9.74 -20.89
C GLY A 40 22.50 -9.16 -19.47
N TRP A 41 21.66 -9.77 -18.62
CA TRP A 41 21.40 -9.35 -17.24
C TRP A 41 20.73 -7.98 -17.07
N ARG A 42 20.17 -7.42 -18.15
CA ARG A 42 19.46 -6.13 -18.08
C ARG A 42 18.00 -6.37 -17.68
N PRO A 43 17.48 -5.64 -16.68
CA PRO A 43 16.08 -5.80 -16.28
C PRO A 43 15.14 -5.35 -17.42
N HIS A 44 14.27 -6.26 -17.85
CA HIS A 44 13.15 -5.95 -18.74
C HIS A 44 12.15 -4.99 -18.04
N PRO A 45 11.53 -4.03 -18.75
CA PRO A 45 10.49 -3.14 -18.19
C PRO A 45 9.40 -3.85 -17.40
N ILE A 46 9.03 -5.07 -17.81
CA ILE A 46 8.03 -5.90 -17.12
C ILE A 46 8.44 -6.25 -15.70
N HIS A 47 9.73 -6.42 -15.39
CA HIS A 47 10.14 -6.67 -14.01
C HIS A 47 9.85 -5.47 -13.11
N ILE A 48 10.09 -4.26 -13.61
CA ILE A 48 9.78 -3.01 -12.91
C ILE A 48 8.27 -2.89 -12.70
N LEU A 49 7.49 -3.17 -13.75
CA LEU A 49 6.04 -3.17 -13.71
C LEU A 49 5.48 -4.18 -12.70
N ALA A 50 6.00 -5.41 -12.72
CA ALA A 50 5.60 -6.49 -11.83
C ALA A 50 5.89 -6.15 -10.37
N LEU A 51 7.06 -5.57 -10.09
CA LEU A 51 7.41 -5.07 -8.76
C LEU A 51 6.41 -4.01 -8.29
N GLY A 52 6.09 -3.02 -9.13
CA GLY A 52 5.11 -1.99 -8.81
C GLY A 52 3.72 -2.57 -8.48
N ILE A 53 3.22 -3.45 -9.35
CA ILE A 53 1.91 -4.11 -9.17
C ILE A 53 1.90 -4.95 -7.90
N SER A 54 2.97 -5.70 -7.61
CA SER A 54 3.05 -6.55 -6.41
C SER A 54 3.08 -5.75 -5.10
N LEU A 55 3.57 -4.50 -5.14
CA LEU A 55 3.73 -3.68 -3.95
C LEU A 55 2.42 -3.00 -3.52
N ILE A 56 1.49 -2.80 -4.45
CA ILE A 56 0.22 -2.10 -4.22
C ILE A 56 -0.70 -2.86 -3.25
N PRO A 57 -1.07 -4.14 -3.48
CA PRO A 57 -2.00 -4.87 -2.60
C PRO A 57 -1.57 -4.94 -1.13
N PRO A 58 -0.33 -5.33 -0.77
CA PRO A 58 0.06 -5.38 0.63
C PRO A 58 0.14 -3.98 1.27
N SER A 59 0.49 -2.94 0.50
CA SER A 59 0.51 -1.57 1.00
C SER A 59 -0.90 -1.05 1.32
N LEU A 60 -1.87 -1.31 0.42
CA LEU A 60 -3.28 -0.96 0.63
C LEU A 60 -3.87 -1.73 1.81
N TRP A 61 -3.61 -3.03 1.91
CA TRP A 61 -4.11 -3.86 3.00
C TRP A 61 -3.70 -3.30 4.36
N GLU A 62 -2.42 -2.95 4.52
CA GLU A 62 -1.90 -2.38 5.75
C GLU A 62 -2.51 -1.01 6.08
N ILE A 63 -2.80 -0.18 5.07
CA ILE A 63 -3.49 1.10 5.28
C ILE A 63 -4.90 0.84 5.80
N PHE A 64 -5.65 -0.08 5.21
CA PHE A 64 -7.01 -0.42 5.67
C PHE A 64 -7.03 -1.00 7.09
N VAL A 65 -6.06 -1.85 7.45
CA VAL A 65 -5.94 -2.37 8.81
C VAL A 65 -5.69 -1.24 9.81
N LEU A 66 -4.83 -0.26 9.47
CA LEU A 66 -4.56 0.88 10.33
C LEU A 66 -5.79 1.79 10.49
N GLU A 67 -6.52 2.05 9.41
CA GLU A 67 -7.78 2.82 9.43
C GLU A 67 -8.85 2.13 10.27
N ALA A 68 -9.05 0.83 10.10
CA ALA A 68 -10.03 0.06 10.86
C ALA A 68 -9.74 0.11 12.37
N ALA A 69 -8.45 -0.02 12.75
CA ALA A 69 -8.03 0.08 14.14
C ALA A 69 -8.27 1.49 14.72
N ALA A 70 -7.97 2.54 13.95
CA ALA A 70 -8.19 3.92 14.36
C ALA A 70 -9.68 4.23 14.55
N ALA A 71 -10.54 3.77 13.61
CA ALA A 71 -11.98 3.93 13.68
C ALA A 71 -12.58 3.21 14.91
N LYS A 72 -12.13 1.98 15.20
CA LYS A 72 -12.56 1.23 16.38
C LYS A 72 -12.22 1.98 17.67
N ALA A 73 -10.99 2.46 17.81
CA ALA A 73 -10.56 3.20 18.99
C ALA A 73 -11.32 4.53 19.17
N ALA A 74 -11.65 5.23 18.08
CA ALA A 74 -12.45 6.45 18.13
C ALA A 74 -13.88 6.18 18.62
N ARG A 75 -14.48 5.07 18.18
CA ARG A 75 -15.81 4.64 18.61
C ARG A 75 -15.85 4.30 20.10
N GLU A 76 -14.89 3.50 20.57
CA GLU A 76 -14.80 3.14 22.01
C GLU A 76 -14.66 4.37 22.91
N ARG A 77 -13.88 5.37 22.49
CA ARG A 77 -13.74 6.65 23.23
C ARG A 77 -15.05 7.44 23.25
N THR A 78 -15.79 7.43 22.15
CA THR A 78 -17.09 8.10 22.04
C THR A 78 -18.13 7.43 22.93
N ASP A 79 -18.19 6.09 22.89
CA ASP A 79 -19.10 5.30 23.72
C ASP A 79 -18.81 5.50 25.22
N ALA A 80 -17.53 5.50 25.62
CA ALA A 80 -17.12 5.77 27.00
C ALA A 80 -17.42 7.20 27.48
N ALA A 81 -17.44 8.19 26.57
CA ALA A 81 -17.81 9.57 26.90
C ALA A 81 -19.33 9.75 27.05
N LEU A 82 -20.13 8.88 26.41
CA LEU A 82 -21.59 8.94 26.43
C LEU A 82 -22.22 8.08 27.53
N THR A 83 -21.50 7.10 28.10
CA THR A 83 -21.94 6.38 29.30
C THR A 83 -21.95 7.34 30.50
N PRO A 84 -23.13 7.66 31.09
CA PRO A 84 -23.19 8.48 32.28
C PRO A 84 -22.40 7.78 33.39
N ARG A 85 -21.53 8.51 34.09
CA ARG A 85 -21.00 7.99 35.36
C ARG A 85 -22.20 7.90 36.30
N GLU A 86 -22.62 6.68 36.65
CA GLU A 86 -23.55 6.50 37.75
C GLU A 86 -23.00 7.30 38.93
N PRO A 87 -23.80 8.23 39.52
CA PRO A 87 -23.40 8.82 40.77
C PRO A 87 -23.26 7.67 41.76
N LEU A 88 -22.08 7.52 42.37
CA LEU A 88 -21.93 6.66 43.53
C LEU A 88 -23.06 7.06 44.50
N GLY A 89 -24.01 6.14 44.66
CA GLY A 89 -25.11 6.31 45.59
C GLY A 89 -24.52 6.34 46.99
N ASP A 90 -24.27 7.54 47.49
CA ASP A 90 -24.08 7.79 48.90
C ASP A 90 -25.47 7.75 49.55
N GLY A 91 -25.83 6.60 50.09
CA GLY A 91 -27.08 6.36 50.83
C GLY A 91 -26.89 5.30 51.89
#